data_AF-A0A945MNQ0-F1
#
_entry.id   AF-A0A945MNQ0-F1
#
_cell.length_a   1.000
_cell.length_b   1.000
_cell.length_c   1.000
_cell.angle_alpha   90.00
_cell.angle_beta   90.00
_cell.angle_gamma   90.00
#
_symmetry.space_group_name_H-M   'P 1'
#
loop_
_entity.id
_entity.type
_entity.pdbx_description
1 polymer ?
#
loop_
_entity_poly.entity_id
_entity_poly.type
_entity_poly.pdbx_seq_one_letter_code
_entity_poly.pdbx_strand_id
1 'polypeptide(L)'
;MPESTGTPIPISENFPVAWPDPQDKTLAWQREYMHCPEAMPALAGDFWLTVWNGMDHSREYSGAPRQALLCWINNYIYMAFKLTVEPDEEEAANKKAEEARAAFGENVQTHWQEEFLPEIQDYIERWDRFDLEAASTTQLQQHMDETWDWLLRIWTLHFRLDSGHGRETFTNYYKELFGEDCDLAVVRRLVQGLPNKTTAMGQALWDL
;
A
#
# COMPACT_ATOMS: atom_id res chain seq x y z
N MET A 1 -17.53 -8.03 -1.69
CA MET A 1 -17.61 -8.37 -0.25
C MET A 1 -19.08 -8.26 0.15
N PRO A 2 -19.67 -9.23 0.88
CA PRO A 2 -21.06 -9.13 1.30
C PRO A 2 -21.28 -7.88 2.18
N GLU A 3 -22.47 -7.29 2.12
CA GLU A 3 -22.88 -6.20 3.03
C GLU A 3 -22.58 -6.58 4.48
N SER A 4 -22.08 -5.62 5.24
CA SER A 4 -21.77 -5.80 6.65
C SER A 4 -23.03 -6.18 7.42
N THR A 5 -23.16 -7.46 7.77
CA THR A 5 -24.21 -7.97 8.67
C THR A 5 -23.90 -7.73 10.14
N GLY A 6 -22.82 -6.99 10.44
CA GLY A 6 -22.39 -6.67 11.79
C GLY A 6 -23.39 -5.77 12.50
N THR A 7 -23.70 -6.08 13.76
CA THR A 7 -24.48 -5.19 14.62
C THR A 7 -23.63 -3.98 15.00
N PRO A 8 -24.10 -2.74 14.79
CA PRO A 8 -23.36 -1.54 15.20
C PRO A 8 -23.05 -1.56 16.70
N ILE A 9 -21.80 -1.26 17.06
CA ILE A 9 -21.39 -1.09 18.46
C ILE A 9 -21.72 0.36 18.86
N PRO A 10 -22.49 0.59 19.94
CA PRO A 10 -22.77 1.95 20.39
C PRO A 10 -21.47 2.64 20.82
N ILE A 11 -21.26 3.87 20.34
CA ILE A 11 -20.11 4.70 20.71
C ILE A 11 -20.30 5.14 22.16
N SER A 12 -19.34 4.83 23.03
CA SER A 12 -19.34 5.28 24.42
C SER A 12 -18.98 6.77 24.50
N GLU A 13 -19.61 7.50 25.43
CA GLU A 13 -19.23 8.89 25.74
C GLU A 13 -17.76 9.01 26.18
N ASN A 14 -17.18 7.94 26.73
CA ASN A 14 -15.78 7.87 27.16
C ASN A 14 -14.81 7.52 26.02
N PHE A 15 -15.32 7.20 24.83
CA PHE A 15 -14.52 6.82 23.66
C PHE A 15 -15.11 7.52 22.41
N PRO A 16 -15.05 8.86 22.35
CA PRO A 16 -15.60 9.58 21.21
C PRO A 16 -14.80 9.26 19.95
N VAL A 17 -15.51 9.01 18.86
CA VAL A 17 -14.94 8.86 17.52
C VAL A 17 -15.44 10.01 16.67
N ALA A 18 -14.52 10.79 16.12
CA ALA A 18 -14.83 11.87 15.18
C ALA A 18 -14.67 11.34 13.75
N TRP A 19 -15.75 11.38 13.00
CA TRP A 19 -15.76 11.01 11.58
C TRP A 19 -15.70 12.28 10.72
N PRO A 20 -14.73 12.41 9.80
CA PRO A 20 -14.69 13.53 8.86
C PRO A 20 -15.95 13.60 7.99
N ASP A 21 -16.39 12.46 7.45
CA ASP A 21 -17.70 12.29 6.84
C ASP A 21 -18.63 11.52 7.81
N PRO A 22 -19.75 12.12 8.28
CA PRO A 22 -20.70 11.44 9.15
C PRO A 22 -21.30 10.16 8.57
N GLN A 23 -21.26 9.95 7.26
CA GLN A 23 -21.73 8.73 6.61
C GLN A 23 -20.79 7.55 6.86
N ASP A 24 -19.49 7.79 7.06
CA ASP A 24 -18.50 6.73 7.18
C ASP A 24 -18.69 5.87 8.45
N LYS A 25 -19.45 6.37 9.44
CA LYS A 25 -19.82 5.61 10.64
C LYS A 25 -20.63 4.33 10.34
N THR A 26 -21.22 4.22 9.15
CA THR A 26 -22.02 3.05 8.74
C THR A 26 -21.18 1.95 8.08
N LEU A 27 -19.91 2.24 7.79
CA LEU A 27 -19.01 1.30 7.16
C LEU A 27 -18.53 0.22 8.14
N ALA A 28 -18.12 -0.93 7.59
CA ALA A 28 -17.46 -1.98 8.34
C ALA A 28 -15.99 -1.63 8.59
N TRP A 29 -15.73 -0.90 9.66
CA TRP A 29 -14.37 -0.60 10.10
C TRP A 29 -13.71 -1.82 10.72
N GLN A 30 -12.49 -2.10 10.28
CA GLN A 30 -11.65 -3.16 10.81
C GLN A 30 -10.36 -2.56 11.34
N ARG A 31 -9.92 -3.01 12.51
CA ARG A 31 -8.62 -2.61 13.04
C ARG A 31 -7.52 -3.27 12.22
N GLU A 32 -6.51 -2.49 11.81
CA GLU A 32 -5.33 -3.00 11.12
C GLU A 32 -4.42 -3.72 12.10
N TYR A 33 -4.61 -5.03 12.27
CA TYR A 33 -3.84 -5.82 13.23
C TYR A 33 -2.60 -6.48 12.63
N MET A 34 -2.57 -6.69 11.31
CA MET A 34 -1.49 -7.43 10.65
C MET A 34 -0.19 -6.64 10.67
N HIS A 35 -0.28 -5.33 10.42
CA HIS A 35 0.87 -4.43 10.34
C HIS A 35 1.00 -3.53 11.58
N CYS A 36 -0.12 -3.23 12.24
CA CYS A 36 -0.20 -2.30 13.38
C CYS A 36 -0.85 -2.96 14.63
N PRO A 37 -0.29 -4.07 15.16
CA PRO A 37 -0.90 -4.85 16.24
C PRO A 37 -0.89 -4.15 17.61
N GLU A 38 -0.11 -3.08 17.77
CA GLU A 38 0.07 -2.35 19.03
C GLU A 38 -0.40 -0.90 18.90
N ALA A 39 -0.68 -0.27 20.04
CA ALA A 39 -0.95 1.16 20.08
C ALA A 39 0.31 1.93 19.68
N MET A 40 0.16 2.99 18.89
CA MET A 40 1.29 3.76 18.38
C MET A 40 1.17 5.26 18.65
N PRO A 41 2.31 5.95 18.86
CA PRO A 41 2.33 7.40 19.01
C PRO A 41 1.87 8.08 17.71
N ALA A 42 1.38 9.32 17.84
CA ALA A 42 0.77 10.08 16.74
C ALA A 42 1.64 10.08 15.46
N LEU A 43 2.93 10.41 15.57
CA LEU A 43 3.83 10.46 14.42
C LEU A 43 3.97 9.11 13.69
N ALA A 44 3.98 8.00 14.43
CA ALA A 44 4.00 6.67 13.82
C ALA A 44 2.64 6.34 13.18
N GLY A 45 1.55 6.81 13.78
CA GLY A 45 0.21 6.78 13.20
C GLY A 45 0.16 7.51 11.86
N ASP A 46 0.63 8.77 11.82
CA ASP A 46 0.69 9.59 10.61
C ASP A 46 1.53 8.91 9.51
N PHE A 47 2.66 8.30 9.89
CA PHE A 47 3.47 7.52 8.96
C PHE A 47 2.69 6.38 8.30
N TRP A 48 2.01 5.56 9.11
CA TRP A 48 1.23 4.44 8.59
C TRP A 48 -0.01 4.89 7.82
N LEU A 49 -0.66 5.99 8.21
CA LEU A 49 -1.73 6.59 7.41
C LEU A 49 -1.21 7.00 6.03
N THR A 50 -0.03 7.62 5.95
CA THR A 50 0.62 7.95 4.67
C THR A 50 0.91 6.71 3.83
N VAL A 51 1.45 5.65 4.43
CA VAL A 51 1.69 4.35 3.76
C VAL A 51 0.40 3.87 3.10
N TRP A 52 -0.68 3.75 3.87
CA TRP A 52 -1.92 3.20 3.37
C TRP A 52 -2.70 4.13 2.44
N ASN A 53 -2.55 5.45 2.57
CA ASN A 53 -3.07 6.39 1.57
C ASN A 53 -2.39 6.17 0.22
N GLY A 54 -1.11 5.76 0.21
CA GLY A 54 -0.44 5.32 -1.02
C GLY A 54 -1.13 4.12 -1.68
N MET A 55 -1.67 3.18 -0.90
CA MET A 55 -2.47 2.08 -1.45
C MET A 55 -3.73 2.60 -2.12
N ASP A 56 -4.46 3.54 -1.50
CA ASP A 56 -5.66 4.14 -2.09
C ASP A 56 -5.34 4.86 -3.41
N HIS A 57 -4.33 5.71 -3.41
CA HIS A 57 -3.84 6.41 -4.60
C HIS A 57 -3.42 5.43 -5.71
N SER A 58 -2.79 4.31 -5.36
CA SER A 58 -2.39 3.30 -6.35
C SER A 58 -3.58 2.67 -7.07
N ARG A 59 -4.73 2.56 -6.39
CA ARG A 59 -5.94 1.93 -6.93
C ARG A 59 -6.62 2.80 -7.98
N GLU A 60 -6.50 4.12 -7.86
CA GLU A 60 -6.98 5.09 -8.85
C GLU A 60 -6.41 4.83 -10.24
N TYR A 61 -5.14 4.40 -10.34
CA TYR A 61 -4.51 4.06 -11.62
C TYR A 61 -5.20 2.91 -12.36
N SER A 62 -5.76 1.96 -11.61
CA SER A 62 -6.55 0.87 -12.19
C SER A 62 -8.03 1.22 -12.36
N GLY A 63 -8.50 2.34 -11.78
CA GLY A 63 -9.91 2.65 -11.69
C GLY A 63 -10.69 1.66 -10.81
N ALA A 64 -10.06 1.16 -9.73
CA ALA A 64 -10.74 0.23 -8.83
C ALA A 64 -11.99 0.88 -8.22
N PRO A 65 -13.14 0.18 -8.16
CA PRO A 65 -14.41 0.77 -7.71
C PRO A 65 -14.52 0.95 -6.20
N ARG A 66 -13.42 0.84 -5.45
CA ARG A 66 -13.42 0.91 -3.98
C ARG A 66 -12.27 1.76 -3.48
N GLN A 67 -12.64 2.82 -2.77
CA GLN A 67 -11.72 3.66 -2.01
C GLN A 67 -11.41 3.00 -0.67
N ALA A 68 -10.13 2.96 -0.30
CA ALA A 68 -9.69 2.62 1.05
C ALA A 68 -9.79 3.86 1.94
N LEU A 69 -10.51 3.73 3.05
CA LEU A 69 -10.62 4.78 4.06
C LEU A 69 -9.82 4.35 5.28
N LEU A 70 -9.00 5.27 5.79
CA LEU A 70 -8.16 5.04 6.95
C LEU A 70 -8.48 6.06 8.03
N CYS A 71 -8.55 5.59 9.27
CA CYS A 71 -8.65 6.48 10.41
C CYS A 71 -7.77 6.02 11.55
N TRP A 72 -7.25 7.01 12.28
CA TRP A 72 -6.53 6.79 13.51
C TRP A 72 -7.47 7.10 14.67
N ILE A 73 -7.80 6.08 15.46
CA ILE A 73 -8.73 6.17 16.58
C ILE A 73 -8.00 5.63 17.82
N ASN A 74 -7.77 6.51 18.80
CA ASN A 74 -7.22 6.17 20.11
C ASN A 74 -5.93 5.33 20.03
N ASN A 75 -4.97 5.80 19.22
CA ASN A 75 -3.65 5.19 18.99
C ASN A 75 -3.66 3.91 18.13
N TYR A 76 -4.77 3.58 17.48
CA TYR A 76 -4.88 2.43 16.58
C TYR A 76 -5.37 2.85 15.21
N ILE A 77 -4.94 2.12 14.18
CA ILE A 77 -5.37 2.34 12.80
C ILE A 77 -6.53 1.41 12.49
N TYR A 78 -7.54 1.98 11.86
CA TYR A 78 -8.70 1.29 11.33
C TYR A 78 -8.83 1.58 9.84
N MET A 79 -9.30 0.58 9.11
CA MET A 79 -9.52 0.64 7.68
C MET A 79 -10.96 0.23 7.35
N ALA A 80 -11.54 0.89 6.36
CA ALA A 80 -12.78 0.51 5.73
C ALA A 80 -12.65 0.66 4.21
N PHE A 81 -13.62 0.12 3.46
CA PHE A 81 -13.71 0.33 2.02
C PHE A 81 -15.08 0.89 1.66
N LYS A 82 -15.08 1.93 0.82
CA LYS A 82 -16.29 2.57 0.31
C LYS A 82 -16.38 2.34 -1.20
N LEU A 83 -17.54 1.94 -1.69
CA LEU A 83 -17.78 1.81 -3.13
C LEU A 83 -17.83 3.21 -3.75
N THR A 84 -17.17 3.41 -4.88
CA THR A 84 -17.08 4.70 -5.61
C THR A 84 -17.94 4.74 -6.87
N VAL A 85 -18.67 3.66 -7.14
CA VAL A 85 -19.62 3.47 -8.24
C VAL A 85 -20.95 2.99 -7.68
N GLU A 86 -21.98 2.91 -8.52
CA GLU A 86 -23.24 2.31 -8.10
C GLU A 86 -23.08 0.78 -7.87
N PRO A 87 -23.83 0.17 -6.93
CA PRO A 87 -23.67 -1.24 -6.59
C PRO A 87 -23.82 -2.23 -7.76
N ASP A 88 -24.66 -1.92 -8.73
CA ASP A 88 -24.88 -2.72 -9.94
C ASP A 88 -23.75 -2.56 -10.98
N GLU A 89 -22.91 -1.53 -10.85
CA GLU A 89 -21.74 -1.31 -11.70
C GLU A 89 -20.45 -1.94 -11.13
N GLU A 90 -20.45 -2.40 -9.86
CA GLU A 90 -19.26 -2.89 -9.15
C GLU A 90 -18.55 -4.02 -9.91
N GLU A 91 -19.30 -4.99 -10.46
CA GLU A 91 -18.72 -6.13 -11.18
C GLU A 91 -17.99 -5.69 -12.46
N ALA A 92 -18.64 -4.84 -13.26
CA ALA A 92 -18.07 -4.32 -14.50
C ALA A 92 -16.84 -3.44 -14.23
N ALA A 93 -16.89 -2.60 -13.20
CA ALA A 93 -15.78 -1.75 -12.80
C ALA A 93 -14.58 -2.57 -12.28
N ASN A 94 -14.83 -3.62 -11.49
CA ASN A 94 -13.77 -4.53 -11.04
C ASN A 94 -13.09 -5.22 -12.22
N LYS A 95 -13.85 -5.75 -13.18
CA LYS A 95 -13.29 -6.38 -14.39
C LYS A 95 -12.39 -5.41 -15.17
N LYS A 96 -12.85 -4.17 -15.37
CA LYS A 96 -12.05 -3.13 -16.02
C LYS A 96 -10.75 -2.83 -15.25
N ALA A 97 -10.81 -2.81 -13.93
CA ALA A 97 -9.64 -2.59 -13.10
C ALA A 97 -8.64 -3.76 -13.15
N GLU A 98 -9.13 -5.00 -13.24
CA GLU A 98 -8.30 -6.19 -13.47
C GLU A 98 -7.60 -6.13 -14.83
N GLU A 99 -8.33 -5.79 -15.90
CA GLU A 99 -7.75 -5.60 -17.24
C GLU A 99 -6.67 -4.51 -17.25
N ALA A 100 -6.90 -3.39 -16.56
CA ALA A 100 -5.91 -2.32 -16.44
C ALA A 100 -4.64 -2.76 -15.68
N ARG A 101 -4.79 -3.53 -14.59
CA ARG A 101 -3.65 -4.09 -13.84
C ARG A 101 -2.88 -5.13 -14.65
N ALA A 102 -3.58 -5.97 -15.42
CA ALA A 102 -2.95 -6.93 -16.30
C ALA A 102 -2.11 -6.23 -17.38
N ALA A 103 -2.67 -5.21 -18.06
CA ALA A 103 -1.95 -4.42 -19.06
C ALA A 103 -0.73 -3.69 -18.47
N PHE A 104 -0.84 -3.16 -17.24
CA PHE A 104 0.30 -2.61 -16.51
C PHE A 104 1.36 -3.69 -16.23
N GLY A 105 0.94 -4.88 -15.79
CA GLY A 105 1.81 -6.01 -15.48
C GLY A 105 2.65 -6.48 -16.67
N GLU A 106 2.10 -6.44 -17.89
CA GLU A 106 2.83 -6.78 -19.13
C GLU A 106 4.06 -5.90 -19.37
N ASN A 107 4.02 -4.65 -18.89
CA ASN A 107 5.07 -3.65 -19.10
C ASN A 107 5.74 -3.22 -17.78
N VAL A 108 5.58 -4.00 -16.70
CA VAL A 108 6.04 -3.62 -15.36
C VAL A 108 7.54 -3.34 -15.31
N GLN A 109 8.34 -4.08 -16.07
CA GLN A 109 9.79 -3.87 -16.14
C GLN A 109 10.13 -2.52 -16.80
N THR A 110 9.41 -2.14 -17.86
CA THR A 110 9.60 -0.85 -18.54
C THR A 110 9.22 0.30 -17.61
N HIS A 111 8.03 0.23 -16.99
CA HIS A 111 7.61 1.22 -15.99
C HIS A 111 8.62 1.33 -14.84
N TRP A 112 9.16 0.20 -14.37
CA TRP A 112 10.19 0.21 -13.34
C TRP A 112 11.45 0.94 -13.78
N GLN A 113 12.01 0.61 -14.94
CA GLN A 113 13.30 1.15 -15.41
C GLN A 113 13.21 2.60 -15.87
N GLU A 114 12.14 2.97 -16.56
CA GLU A 114 12.02 4.26 -17.25
C GLU A 114 11.31 5.32 -16.41
N GLU A 115 10.43 4.91 -15.48
CA GLU A 115 9.63 5.85 -14.69
C GLU A 115 9.94 5.75 -13.19
N PHE A 116 9.73 4.58 -12.57
CA PHE A 116 9.66 4.51 -11.11
C PHE A 116 11.04 4.55 -10.46
N LEU A 117 12.01 3.79 -10.98
CA LEU A 117 13.36 3.76 -10.42
C LEU A 117 14.04 5.14 -10.51
N PRO A 118 14.00 5.86 -11.66
CA PRO A 118 14.52 7.23 -11.71
C PRO A 118 13.85 8.18 -10.72
N GLU A 119 12.52 8.11 -10.59
CA GLU A 119 11.76 8.95 -9.66
C GLU A 119 12.15 8.68 -8.19
N ILE A 120 12.25 7.41 -7.80
CA ILE A 120 12.66 7.01 -6.45
C ILE A 120 14.11 7.42 -6.17
N GLN A 121 15.01 7.28 -7.15
CA GLN A 121 16.41 7.69 -7.02
C GLN A 121 16.55 9.20 -6.85
N ASP A 122 15.73 10.00 -7.52
CA ASP A 122 15.70 11.45 -7.34
C ASP A 122 15.31 11.83 -5.89
N TYR A 123 14.31 11.17 -5.31
CA TYR A 123 13.95 11.39 -3.89
C TYR A 123 15.08 11.01 -2.93
N ILE A 124 15.73 9.86 -3.16
CA ILE A 124 16.89 9.43 -2.35
C ILE A 124 18.02 10.45 -2.45
N GLU A 125 18.33 10.91 -3.66
CA GLU A 125 19.39 11.90 -3.87
C GLU A 125 19.06 13.25 -3.20
N ARG A 126 17.80 13.66 -3.18
CA ARG A 126 17.36 14.86 -2.44
C ARG A 126 17.57 14.72 -0.94
N TRP A 127 17.23 13.57 -0.35
CA TRP A 127 17.50 13.30 1.06
C TRP A 127 19.01 13.28 1.36
N ASP A 128 19.81 12.62 0.52
CA ASP A 128 21.26 12.51 0.70
C ASP A 128 21.98 13.86 0.60
N ARG A 129 21.47 14.79 -0.22
CA ARG A 129 22.06 16.11 -0.42
C ARG A 129 21.65 17.15 0.62
N PHE A 130 20.64 16.88 1.44
CA PHE A 130 20.14 17.86 2.40
C PHE A 130 21.04 17.96 3.64
N ASP A 131 21.66 19.11 3.86
CA ASP A 131 22.52 19.36 5.02
C ASP A 131 21.68 19.65 6.28
N LEU A 132 21.43 18.60 7.05
CA LEU A 132 20.66 18.67 8.30
C LEU A 132 21.33 19.54 9.38
N GLU A 133 22.66 19.63 9.40
CA GLU A 133 23.40 20.35 10.44
C GLU A 133 23.39 21.86 10.20
N ALA A 134 23.48 22.28 8.93
CA ALA A 134 23.46 23.69 8.56
C ALA A 134 22.05 24.26 8.35
N ALA A 135 21.02 23.41 8.25
CA ALA A 135 19.66 23.85 8.01
C ALA A 135 19.07 24.65 9.18
N SER A 136 18.44 25.78 8.86
CA SER A 136 17.59 26.50 9.81
C SER A 136 16.31 25.71 10.11
N THR A 137 15.63 26.04 11.21
CA THR A 137 14.34 25.43 11.58
C THR A 137 13.30 25.52 10.46
N THR A 138 13.24 26.64 9.75
CA THR A 138 12.30 26.83 8.63
C THR A 138 12.63 25.90 7.46
N GLN A 139 13.92 25.72 7.15
CA GLN A 139 14.33 24.78 6.10
C GLN A 139 14.06 23.34 6.50
N LEU A 140 14.28 22.98 7.78
CA LEU A 140 13.95 21.65 8.31
C LEU A 140 12.45 21.37 8.23
N GLN A 141 11.62 22.35 8.59
CA GLN A 141 10.16 22.21 8.49
C GLN A 141 9.73 22.00 7.04
N GLN A 142 10.21 22.84 6.12
CA GLN A 142 9.89 22.70 4.70
C GLN A 142 10.33 21.34 4.15
N HIS A 143 11.55 20.89 4.50
CA HIS A 143 12.05 19.60 4.04
C HIS A 143 11.27 18.42 4.61
N MET A 144 10.74 18.55 5.84
CA MET A 144 9.85 17.56 6.44
C MET A 144 8.51 17.50 5.70
N ASP A 145 7.91 18.65 5.36
CA ASP A 145 6.67 18.70 4.59
C ASP A 145 6.85 18.06 3.20
N GLU A 146 7.94 18.38 2.50
CA GLU A 146 8.31 17.77 1.22
C GLU A 146 8.55 16.25 1.35
N THR A 147 9.18 15.82 2.44
CA THR A 147 9.42 14.39 2.72
C THR A 147 8.12 13.62 2.87
N TRP A 148 7.08 14.20 3.48
CA TRP A 148 5.76 13.58 3.59
C TRP A 148 5.10 13.37 2.22
N ASP A 149 5.21 14.36 1.33
CA ASP A 149 4.70 14.24 -0.04
C ASP A 149 5.44 13.14 -0.82
N TRP A 150 6.78 13.08 -0.69
CA TRP A 150 7.58 12.05 -1.34
C TRP A 150 7.29 10.66 -0.78
N LEU A 151 7.09 10.53 0.53
CA LEU A 151 6.71 9.26 1.16
C LEU A 151 5.38 8.74 0.61
N LEU A 152 4.35 9.59 0.52
CA LEU A 152 3.08 9.22 -0.08
C LEU A 152 3.26 8.72 -1.52
N ARG A 153 4.09 9.42 -2.30
CA ARG A 153 4.35 9.07 -3.69
C ARG A 153 5.10 7.73 -3.81
N ILE A 154 6.15 7.52 -3.02
CA ILE A 154 6.92 6.26 -3.01
C ILE A 154 6.03 5.09 -2.62
N TRP A 155 5.17 5.24 -1.61
CA TRP A 155 4.21 4.20 -1.25
C TRP A 155 3.16 3.96 -2.33
N THR A 156 2.70 5.02 -3.01
CA THR A 156 1.82 4.89 -4.18
C THR A 156 2.47 4.03 -5.28
N LEU A 157 3.74 4.28 -5.59
CA LEU A 157 4.50 3.49 -6.56
C LEU A 157 4.70 2.05 -6.09
N HIS A 158 4.99 1.83 -4.80
CA HIS A 158 5.13 0.50 -4.20
C HIS A 158 3.87 -0.34 -4.38
N PHE A 159 2.69 0.19 -4.00
CA PHE A 159 1.44 -0.54 -4.16
C PHE A 159 1.03 -0.71 -5.62
N ARG A 160 1.39 0.24 -6.49
CA ARG A 160 1.19 0.09 -7.93
C ARG A 160 1.99 -1.08 -8.50
N LEU A 161 3.23 -1.30 -8.05
CA LEU A 161 4.03 -2.47 -8.47
C LEU A 161 3.43 -3.80 -7.98
N ASP A 162 2.94 -3.85 -6.73
CA ASP A 162 2.31 -5.06 -6.18
C ASP A 162 0.99 -5.42 -6.88
N SER A 163 0.34 -4.44 -7.52
CA SER A 163 -0.86 -4.69 -8.35
C SER A 163 -0.57 -5.49 -9.63
N GLY A 164 0.71 -5.61 -10.03
CA GLY A 164 1.13 -6.45 -11.15
C GLY A 164 0.98 -7.94 -10.80
N HIS A 165 0.35 -8.72 -11.68
CA HIS A 165 0.00 -10.13 -11.41
C HIS A 165 1.20 -11.10 -11.45
N GLY A 166 2.44 -10.62 -11.31
CA GLY A 166 3.66 -11.40 -11.57
C GLY A 166 3.75 -12.69 -10.77
N ARG A 167 3.37 -12.68 -9.48
CA ARG A 167 3.34 -13.89 -8.64
C ARG A 167 2.30 -14.89 -9.13
N GLU A 168 1.11 -14.41 -9.48
CA GLU A 168 0.02 -15.25 -9.98
C GLU A 168 0.36 -15.83 -11.35
N THR A 169 0.82 -15.00 -12.28
CA THR A 169 1.29 -15.42 -13.61
C THR A 169 2.38 -16.47 -13.50
N PHE A 170 3.38 -16.28 -12.63
CA PHE A 170 4.44 -17.28 -12.41
C PHE A 170 3.89 -18.59 -11.82
N THR A 171 2.94 -18.50 -10.89
CA THR A 171 2.28 -19.67 -10.29
C THR A 171 1.46 -20.44 -11.34
N ASN A 172 0.70 -19.74 -12.18
CA ASN A 172 -0.11 -20.33 -13.24
C ASN A 172 0.76 -20.98 -14.32
N TYR A 173 1.85 -20.34 -14.71
CA TYR A 173 2.82 -20.93 -15.63
C TYR A 173 3.47 -22.21 -15.06
N TYR A 174 3.80 -22.22 -13.77
CA TYR A 174 4.32 -23.42 -13.11
C TYR A 174 3.30 -24.56 -13.12
N LYS A 175 2.03 -24.28 -12.84
CA LYS A 175 0.94 -25.26 -12.92
C LYS A 175 0.71 -25.79 -14.32
N GLU A 176 0.82 -24.94 -15.35
CA GLU A 176 0.72 -25.35 -16.75
C GLU A 176 1.80 -26.38 -17.13
N LEU A 177 3.03 -26.19 -16.63
CA LEU A 177 4.15 -27.09 -16.92
C LEU A 177 4.13 -28.40 -16.13
N PHE A 178 3.67 -28.37 -14.88
CA PHE A 178 3.82 -29.48 -13.93
C PHE A 178 2.51 -30.08 -13.40
N GLY A 179 1.36 -29.56 -13.85
CA GLY A 179 0.02 -29.98 -13.43
C GLY A 179 -0.54 -29.20 -12.23
N GLU A 180 -1.86 -29.21 -12.06
CA GLU A 180 -2.57 -28.47 -10.99
C GLU A 180 -2.25 -28.98 -9.58
N ASP A 181 -1.92 -30.27 -9.44
CA ASP A 181 -1.59 -30.91 -8.16
C ASP A 181 -0.11 -30.71 -7.74
N CYS A 182 0.62 -29.82 -8.41
CA CYS A 182 2.03 -29.58 -8.14
C CYS A 182 2.28 -28.93 -6.75
N ASP A 183 3.45 -29.19 -6.15
CA ASP A 183 3.83 -28.59 -4.88
C ASP A 183 4.16 -27.09 -5.06
N LEU A 184 3.21 -26.22 -4.72
CA LEU A 184 3.36 -24.77 -4.79
C LEU A 184 4.45 -24.21 -3.84
N ALA A 185 4.93 -24.99 -2.85
CA ALA A 185 6.09 -24.58 -2.07
C ALA A 185 7.38 -24.54 -2.92
N VAL A 186 7.43 -25.27 -4.04
CA VAL A 186 8.53 -25.17 -5.01
C VAL A 186 8.56 -23.80 -5.67
N VAL A 187 7.41 -23.23 -6.03
CA VAL A 187 7.30 -21.91 -6.68
C VAL A 187 8.02 -20.83 -5.87
N ARG A 188 7.81 -20.80 -4.56
CA ARG A 188 8.49 -19.85 -3.65
C ARG A 188 10.00 -20.08 -3.59
N ARG A 189 10.44 -21.33 -3.59
CA ARG A 189 11.87 -21.70 -3.56
C ARG A 189 12.59 -21.31 -4.84
N LEU A 190 11.92 -21.35 -6.00
CA LEU A 190 12.51 -20.98 -7.30
C LEU A 190 12.91 -19.51 -7.38
N VAL A 191 12.20 -18.63 -6.66
CA VAL A 191 12.51 -17.19 -6.61
C VAL A 191 13.27 -16.80 -5.34
N GLN A 192 13.47 -17.73 -4.42
CA GLN A 192 14.16 -17.48 -3.16
C GLN A 192 15.64 -17.22 -3.42
N GLY A 193 16.18 -16.16 -2.80
CA GLY A 193 17.60 -15.83 -2.88
C GLY A 193 18.03 -15.19 -4.20
N LEU A 194 17.10 -14.87 -5.10
CA LEU A 194 17.42 -14.04 -6.26
C LEU A 194 17.96 -12.67 -5.78
N PRO A 195 19.06 -12.17 -6.39
CA PRO A 195 19.65 -10.90 -5.97
C PRO A 195 18.66 -9.73 -6.05
N ASN A 196 18.45 -9.07 -4.94
CA ASN A 196 17.68 -7.83 -4.82
C ASN A 196 18.20 -7.01 -3.63
N LYS A 197 17.60 -5.84 -3.38
CA LYS A 197 18.02 -4.99 -2.26
C LYS A 197 17.81 -5.64 -0.90
N THR A 198 16.80 -6.48 -0.73
CA THR A 198 16.58 -7.26 0.51
C THR A 198 17.66 -8.30 0.72
N THR A 199 18.07 -9.06 -0.31
CA THR A 199 19.17 -10.02 -0.17
C THR A 199 20.50 -9.33 0.07
N ALA A 200 20.75 -8.20 -0.60
CA ALA A 200 21.95 -7.39 -0.39
C ALA A 200 22.02 -6.84 1.06
N MET A 201 20.91 -6.33 1.58
CA MET A 201 20.81 -5.88 2.97
C MET A 201 21.05 -7.04 3.95
N GLY A 202 20.44 -8.21 3.69
CA GLY A 202 20.64 -9.40 4.52
C GLY A 202 22.09 -9.89 4.53
N GLN A 203 22.79 -9.83 3.40
CA GLN A 203 24.21 -10.13 3.29
C GLN A 203 25.06 -9.12 4.08
N ALA A 204 24.81 -7.82 3.89
CA ALA A 204 25.53 -6.77 4.59
C ALA A 204 25.41 -6.87 6.12
N LEU A 205 24.23 -7.27 6.63
CA LEU A 205 24.03 -7.51 8.07
C LEU A 205 24.86 -8.68 8.62
N TRP A 206 25.19 -9.67 7.78
CA TRP A 206 26.00 -10.82 8.18
C TRP A 206 27.51 -10.52 8.13
N ASP A 207 27.92 -9.49 7.39
CA ASP A 207 29.31 -9.04 7.29
C ASP A 207 29.72 -8.08 8.43
N LEU A 208 28.80 -7.70 9.32
CA LEU A 208 29.03 -6.89 10.53
C LEU A 208 29.45 -7.73 11.74
#